data_AF-A0A951JYI0-F1
#
_entry.id   AF-A0A951JYI0-F1
#
_cell.length_a   1.000
_cell.length_b   1.000
_cell.length_c   1.000
_cell.angle_alpha   90.00
_cell.angle_beta   90.00
_cell.angle_gamma   90.00
#
_symmetry.space_group_name_H-M   'P 1'
#
loop_
_entity.id
_entity.type
_entity.pdbx_description
1 polymer ?
#
loop_
_entity_poly.entity_id
_entity_poly.type
_entity_poly.pdbx_seq_one_letter_code
_entity_poly.pdbx_strand_id
1 'polypeptide(L)'
;MAAQLKAILYKGDDVPQRMARTMWLPMLLMGAMAVAVGFTASIAAGVKIGDFFGGEAAESLRTGQSVAAWAIATVFLGMAFILSSITMVLVNIIRTLRDTGRDVQQAVGAAQVTQLRKPWTGVFIPHVMMMGLMLVVAAFVIGLIQAAVISDIPADALAEPARLQGQSLADFGTVQAMAQWLGPLRLLGLALIFVSIVLALRTIIRAITFQAQRVYELADERRAAGWSAQRPATSGWQPQSRPYAAR
;
A
#
# COMPACT_ATOMS: atom_id res chain seq x y z
N MET A 1 23.77 -10.99 35.52
CA MET A 1 23.07 -12.27 35.23
C MET A 1 21.54 -12.11 35.38
N ALA A 2 20.97 -11.05 34.79
CA ALA A 2 19.56 -10.67 34.98
C ALA A 2 18.92 -10.18 33.67
N ALA A 3 19.25 -10.84 32.56
CA ALA A 3 18.57 -10.67 31.28
C ALA A 3 17.81 -11.97 30.99
N GLN A 4 16.82 -12.27 31.84
CA GLN A 4 15.85 -13.31 31.55
C GLN A 4 15.08 -12.93 30.28
N LEU A 5 15.47 -13.55 29.17
CA LEU A 5 14.58 -14.28 28.27
C LEU A 5 13.09 -13.97 28.45
N LYS A 6 12.64 -12.83 27.93
CA LYS A 6 11.25 -12.69 27.47
C LYS A 6 11.16 -13.32 26.09
N ALA A 7 11.11 -14.65 26.07
CA ALA A 7 10.58 -15.38 24.94
C ALA A 7 9.10 -14.97 24.80
N ILE A 8 8.80 -14.13 23.80
CA ILE A 8 7.43 -13.69 23.55
C ILE A 8 6.70 -14.87 22.92
N LEU A 9 5.79 -15.45 23.70
CA LEU A 9 4.85 -16.48 23.27
C LEU A 9 4.11 -15.98 22.02
N TYR A 10 4.15 -16.77 20.95
CA TYR A 10 3.52 -16.49 19.66
C TYR A 10 2.00 -16.28 19.85
N LYS A 11 1.55 -15.04 19.71
CA LYS A 11 0.12 -14.70 19.67
C LYS A 11 -0.35 -14.90 18.24
N GLY A 12 -1.31 -15.80 18.04
CA GLY A 12 -1.95 -16.06 16.76
C GLY A 12 -2.46 -14.78 16.11
N ASP A 13 -2.46 -14.78 14.77
CA ASP A 13 -2.85 -13.74 13.83
C ASP A 13 -3.47 -12.49 14.49
N ASP A 14 -2.71 -11.38 14.54
CA ASP A 14 -3.27 -10.10 14.96
C ASP A 14 -4.46 -9.78 14.03
N VAL A 15 -5.57 -9.27 14.60
CA VAL A 15 -6.80 -8.88 13.87
C VAL A 15 -6.56 -8.12 12.54
N PRO A 16 -5.60 -7.17 12.44
CA PRO A 16 -5.29 -6.47 11.18
C PRO A 16 -4.81 -7.40 10.06
N GLN A 17 -4.19 -8.53 10.41
CA GLN A 17 -3.58 -9.48 9.48
C GLN A 17 -4.64 -10.38 8.83
N ARG A 18 -5.64 -10.79 9.62
CA ARG A 18 -6.80 -11.52 9.10
C ARG A 18 -7.61 -10.63 8.16
N MET A 19 -7.74 -9.34 8.51
CA MET A 19 -8.33 -8.33 7.63
C MET A 19 -7.60 -8.26 6.28
N ALA A 20 -6.28 -8.08 6.27
CA ALA A 20 -5.50 -7.96 5.03
C ALA A 20 -5.63 -9.18 4.09
N ARG A 21 -5.61 -10.40 4.64
CA ARG A 21 -5.72 -11.64 3.84
C ARG A 21 -7.08 -11.81 3.18
N THR A 22 -8.13 -11.25 3.78
CA THR A 22 -9.50 -11.42 3.31
C THR A 22 -9.99 -10.21 2.49
N MET A 23 -9.46 -9.02 2.76
CA MET A 23 -9.95 -7.77 2.16
C MET A 23 -9.27 -7.37 0.84
N TRP A 24 -8.09 -7.91 0.50
CA TRP A 24 -7.40 -7.50 -0.72
C TRP A 24 -8.24 -7.79 -1.99
N LEU A 25 -8.86 -8.98 -2.07
CA LEU A 25 -9.64 -9.39 -3.23
C LEU A 25 -10.93 -8.56 -3.41
N PRO A 26 -11.79 -8.36 -2.41
CA PRO A 26 -12.97 -7.52 -2.58
C PRO A 26 -12.61 -6.07 -2.92
N MET A 27 -11.54 -5.51 -2.32
CA MET A 27 -11.08 -4.17 -2.69
C MET A 27 -10.60 -4.10 -4.13
N LEU A 28 -9.87 -5.11 -4.62
CA LEU A 28 -9.43 -5.18 -6.01
C LEU A 28 -10.62 -5.21 -6.98
N LEU A 29 -11.61 -6.06 -6.70
CA LEU A 29 -12.81 -6.21 -7.52
C LEU A 29 -13.65 -4.93 -7.53
N MET A 30 -13.92 -4.37 -6.34
CA MET A 30 -14.64 -3.09 -6.23
C MET A 30 -13.89 -1.96 -6.93
N GLY A 31 -12.55 -1.92 -6.80
CA GLY A 31 -11.71 -0.95 -7.47
C GLY A 31 -11.78 -1.05 -8.99
N ALA A 32 -11.65 -2.26 -9.53
CA ALA A 32 -11.75 -2.52 -10.97
C ALA A 32 -13.15 -2.14 -11.52
N MET A 33 -14.21 -2.53 -10.80
CA MET A 33 -15.58 -2.15 -11.16
C MET A 33 -15.79 -0.63 -11.12
N ALA A 34 -15.29 0.06 -10.10
CA ALA A 34 -15.39 1.50 -9.98
C ALA A 34 -14.65 2.23 -11.12
N VAL A 35 -13.45 1.76 -11.49
CA VAL A 35 -12.73 2.30 -12.67
C VAL A 35 -13.55 2.10 -13.93
N ALA A 36 -14.10 0.91 -14.15
CA ALA A 36 -14.91 0.62 -15.34
C ALA A 36 -16.15 1.52 -15.42
N VAL A 37 -16.91 1.63 -14.32
CA VAL A 37 -18.12 2.47 -14.24
C VAL A 37 -17.77 3.96 -14.40
N GLY A 38 -16.74 4.44 -13.70
CA GLY A 38 -16.32 5.83 -13.81
C GLY A 38 -15.81 6.17 -15.22
N PHE A 39 -15.12 5.24 -15.88
CA PHE A 39 -14.63 5.43 -17.24
C PHE A 39 -15.77 5.47 -18.26
N THR A 40 -16.71 4.52 -18.22
CA THR A 40 -17.87 4.52 -19.13
C THR A 40 -18.76 5.74 -18.90
N ALA A 41 -18.98 6.14 -17.65
CA ALA A 41 -19.71 7.36 -17.32
C ALA A 41 -18.97 8.62 -17.81
N SER A 42 -17.63 8.66 -17.75
CA SER A 42 -16.85 9.78 -18.27
C SER A 42 -16.98 9.91 -19.80
N ILE A 43 -17.05 8.79 -20.53
CA ILE A 43 -17.33 8.80 -21.97
C ILE A 43 -18.74 9.35 -22.23
N ALA A 44 -19.76 8.83 -21.53
CA ALA A 44 -21.14 9.27 -21.68
C ALA A 44 -21.30 10.78 -21.37
N ALA A 45 -20.60 11.28 -20.35
CA ALA A 45 -20.51 12.69 -20.04
C ALA A 45 -19.91 13.50 -21.19
N GLY A 46 -18.79 13.02 -21.76
CA GLY A 46 -18.13 13.66 -22.90
C GLY A 46 -19.04 13.74 -24.13
N VAL A 47 -19.79 12.68 -24.43
CA VAL A 47 -20.80 12.68 -25.50
C VAL A 47 -21.86 13.75 -25.25
N LYS A 48 -22.43 13.81 -24.04
CA LYS A 48 -23.46 14.80 -23.70
C LYS A 48 -22.98 16.25 -23.73
N ILE A 49 -21.73 16.50 -23.33
CA ILE A 49 -21.11 17.81 -23.49
C ILE A 49 -20.91 18.13 -24.98
N GLY A 50 -20.52 17.14 -25.78
CA GLY A 50 -20.37 17.29 -27.24
C GLY A 50 -21.70 17.60 -27.95
N ASP A 51 -22.77 16.90 -27.58
CA ASP A 51 -24.12 17.09 -28.12
C ASP A 51 -24.58 18.56 -28.00
N PHE A 52 -24.32 19.19 -26.84
CA PHE A 52 -24.61 20.61 -26.63
C PHE A 52 -23.90 21.52 -27.65
N PHE A 53 -22.59 21.33 -27.88
CA PHE A 53 -21.85 22.10 -28.88
C PHE A 53 -22.23 21.74 -30.32
N GLY A 54 -22.85 20.57 -30.53
CA GLY A 54 -23.50 20.17 -31.78
C GLY A 54 -24.85 20.84 -32.03
N GLY A 55 -25.35 21.66 -31.09
CA GLY A 55 -26.60 22.39 -31.21
C GLY A 55 -27.78 21.78 -30.46
N GLU A 56 -27.57 20.75 -29.63
CA GLU A 56 -28.61 20.25 -28.74
C GLU A 56 -28.94 21.21 -27.58
N ALA A 57 -30.01 20.89 -26.84
CA ALA A 57 -30.47 21.65 -25.69
C ALA A 57 -29.38 21.78 -24.60
N ALA A 58 -29.42 22.91 -23.87
CA ALA A 58 -28.52 23.20 -22.76
C ALA A 58 -28.55 22.12 -21.66
N GLU A 59 -29.63 21.35 -21.57
CA GLU A 59 -29.79 20.21 -20.67
C GLU A 59 -28.72 19.12 -20.87
N SER A 60 -28.27 18.92 -22.12
CA SER A 60 -27.18 17.99 -22.44
C SER A 60 -25.86 18.44 -21.78
N LEU A 61 -25.59 19.75 -21.72
CA LEU A 61 -24.42 20.29 -21.02
C LEU A 61 -24.51 20.06 -19.51
N ARG A 62 -25.65 20.37 -18.88
CA ARG A 62 -25.86 20.18 -17.44
C ARG A 62 -25.69 18.71 -17.04
N THR A 63 -26.34 17.82 -17.79
CA THR A 63 -26.23 16.38 -17.59
C THR A 63 -24.79 15.92 -17.77
N GLY A 64 -24.13 16.35 -18.84
CA GLY A 64 -22.74 16.00 -19.12
C GLY A 64 -21.77 16.46 -18.03
N GLN A 65 -21.87 17.71 -17.57
CA GLN A 65 -21.01 18.24 -16.50
C GLN A 65 -21.27 17.57 -15.14
N SER A 66 -22.54 17.33 -14.79
CA SER A 66 -22.89 16.62 -13.55
C SER A 66 -22.36 15.18 -13.58
N VAL A 67 -22.54 14.46 -14.69
CA VAL A 67 -22.01 13.10 -14.84
C VAL A 67 -20.48 13.09 -14.79
N ALA A 68 -19.82 14.03 -15.47
CA ALA A 68 -18.36 14.14 -15.46
C ALA A 68 -17.80 14.30 -14.03
N ALA A 69 -18.45 15.12 -13.19
CA ALA A 69 -17.98 15.44 -11.84
C ALA A 69 -17.87 14.20 -10.93
N TRP A 70 -18.90 13.34 -10.90
CA TRP A 70 -18.84 12.10 -10.11
C TRP A 70 -18.11 10.96 -10.83
N ALA A 71 -18.18 10.90 -12.16
CA ALA A 71 -17.53 9.84 -12.94
C ALA A 71 -16.02 9.86 -12.75
N ILE A 72 -15.39 11.03 -12.89
CA ILE A 72 -13.94 11.16 -12.67
C ILE A 72 -13.56 10.83 -11.23
N ALA A 73 -14.39 11.24 -10.25
CA ALA A 73 -14.16 10.96 -8.85
C ALA A 73 -14.19 9.44 -8.57
N THR A 74 -15.08 8.72 -9.26
CA THR A 74 -15.24 7.26 -9.18
C THR A 74 -14.03 6.53 -9.75
N VAL A 75 -13.46 7.01 -10.86
CA VAL A 75 -12.22 6.45 -11.43
C VAL A 75 -11.07 6.55 -10.43
N PHE A 76 -10.89 7.72 -9.80
CA PHE A 76 -9.84 7.92 -8.80
C PHE A 76 -10.03 7.06 -7.56
N LEU A 77 -11.28 6.92 -7.08
CA LEU A 77 -11.60 6.01 -5.98
C LEU A 77 -11.27 4.55 -6.33
N GLY A 78 -11.63 4.12 -7.55
CA GLY A 78 -11.32 2.79 -8.04
C GLY A 78 -9.82 2.52 -8.09
N MET A 79 -9.03 3.47 -8.62
CA MET A 79 -7.56 3.38 -8.60
C MET A 79 -7.02 3.27 -7.17
N ALA A 80 -7.53 4.06 -6.23
CA ALA A 80 -7.11 4.01 -4.83
C ALA A 80 -7.40 2.65 -4.19
N PHE A 81 -8.54 2.02 -4.49
CA PHE A 81 -8.85 0.67 -4.02
C PHE A 81 -7.93 -0.40 -4.61
N ILE A 82 -7.64 -0.32 -5.91
CA ILE A 82 -6.68 -1.23 -6.57
C ILE A 82 -5.30 -1.10 -5.91
N LEU A 83 -4.77 0.11 -5.76
CA LEU A 83 -3.47 0.34 -5.14
C LEU A 83 -3.44 -0.09 -3.66
N SER A 84 -4.55 0.10 -2.94
CA SER A 84 -4.68 -0.37 -1.56
C SER A 84 -4.68 -1.90 -1.48
N SER A 85 -5.34 -2.61 -2.41
CA SER A 85 -5.27 -4.07 -2.46
C SER A 85 -3.85 -4.58 -2.72
N ILE A 86 -3.09 -3.91 -3.60
CA ILE A 86 -1.69 -4.23 -3.86
C ILE A 86 -0.88 -4.08 -2.56
N THR A 87 -1.10 -2.99 -1.83
CA THR A 87 -0.43 -2.74 -0.56
C THR A 87 -0.74 -3.83 0.47
N MET A 88 -1.99 -4.29 0.55
CA MET A 88 -2.36 -5.41 1.42
C MET A 88 -1.67 -6.72 1.03
N VAL A 89 -1.59 -7.02 -0.26
CA VAL A 89 -0.85 -8.19 -0.78
C VAL A 89 0.63 -8.11 -0.39
N LEU A 90 1.27 -6.94 -0.53
CA LEU A 90 2.67 -6.74 -0.13
C LEU A 90 2.88 -6.97 1.37
N VAL A 91 1.96 -6.49 2.22
CA VAL A 91 2.04 -6.74 3.68
C VAL A 91 1.92 -8.24 3.99
N ASN A 92 1.06 -8.96 3.27
CA ASN A 92 0.95 -10.42 3.41
C ASN A 92 2.25 -11.12 2.97
N ILE A 93 2.88 -10.67 1.88
CA ILE A 93 4.20 -11.18 1.44
C ILE A 93 5.28 -10.96 2.51
N ILE A 94 5.35 -9.77 3.12
CA ILE A 94 6.30 -9.49 4.22
C ILE A 94 6.13 -10.51 5.36
N ARG A 95 4.88 -10.85 5.69
CA ARG A 95 4.58 -11.83 6.73
C ARG A 95 5.04 -13.22 6.32
N THR A 96 4.61 -13.70 5.15
CA THR A 96 4.99 -15.03 4.65
C THR A 96 6.50 -15.19 4.61
N LEU A 97 7.24 -14.17 4.14
CA LEU A 97 8.70 -14.18 4.17
C LEU A 97 9.21 -14.35 5.60
N ARG A 98 8.76 -13.54 6.56
CA ARG A 98 9.20 -13.64 7.96
C ARG A 98 8.91 -15.01 8.58
N ASP A 99 7.76 -15.59 8.28
CA ASP A 99 7.35 -16.90 8.78
C ASP A 99 8.20 -18.02 8.14
N THR A 100 8.38 -18.00 6.82
CA THR A 100 9.26 -18.94 6.10
C THR A 100 10.72 -18.85 6.59
N GLY A 101 11.25 -17.65 6.81
CA GLY A 101 12.61 -17.47 7.33
C GLY A 101 12.81 -18.07 8.72
N ARG A 102 11.75 -18.12 9.54
CA ARG A 102 11.76 -18.81 10.84
C ARG A 102 11.76 -20.32 10.65
N ASP A 103 10.90 -20.82 9.78
CA ASP A 103 10.75 -22.26 9.53
C ASP A 103 12.04 -22.86 8.95
N VAL A 104 12.75 -22.11 8.09
CA VAL A 104 14.08 -22.49 7.59
C VAL A 104 15.12 -22.56 8.72
N GLN A 105 15.17 -21.58 9.62
CA GLN A 105 16.09 -21.62 10.77
C GLN A 105 15.83 -22.84 11.68
N GLN A 106 14.55 -23.20 11.87
CA GLN A 106 14.16 -24.40 12.63
C GLN A 106 14.59 -25.69 11.91
N ALA A 107 14.36 -25.79 10.61
CA ALA A 107 14.75 -26.95 9.81
C ALA A 107 16.29 -27.15 9.75
N VAL A 108 17.05 -26.06 9.76
CA VAL A 108 18.52 -26.08 9.81
C VAL A 108 19.05 -26.25 11.25
N GLY A 109 18.17 -26.48 12.23
CA GLY A 109 18.57 -26.81 13.60
C GLY A 109 19.30 -25.68 14.33
N ALA A 110 18.97 -24.42 13.99
CA ALA A 110 19.53 -23.27 14.68
C ALA A 110 19.20 -23.35 16.19
N ALA A 111 20.21 -23.31 17.05
CA ALA A 111 20.05 -23.40 18.50
C ALA A 111 19.19 -22.27 19.07
N GLN A 112 19.16 -21.12 18.39
CA GLN A 112 18.23 -20.02 18.66
C GLN A 112 17.62 -19.51 17.35
N VAL A 113 16.29 -19.48 17.32
CA VAL A 113 15.51 -18.92 16.22
C VAL A 113 15.47 -17.41 16.38
N THR A 114 16.30 -16.70 15.62
CA THR A 114 16.36 -15.24 15.68
C THR A 114 15.35 -14.67 14.70
N GLN A 115 14.26 -14.10 15.23
CA GLN A 115 13.34 -13.31 14.42
C GLN A 115 13.76 -11.84 14.42
N LEU A 116 13.83 -11.25 13.22
CA LEU A 116 13.95 -9.81 13.08
C LEU A 116 12.77 -9.15 13.80
N ARG A 117 13.07 -8.32 14.81
CA ARG A 117 12.09 -7.49 15.53
C ARG A 117 11.24 -6.75 14.50
N LYS A 118 9.92 -6.75 14.66
CA LYS A 118 8.97 -6.14 13.72
C LYS A 118 9.47 -4.73 13.38
N PRO A 119 9.92 -4.48 12.14
CA PRO A 119 10.48 -3.18 11.79
C PRO A 119 9.38 -2.14 11.95
N TRP A 120 9.72 -0.97 12.51
CA TRP A 120 8.77 0.13 12.73
C TRP A 120 8.00 0.49 11.45
N THR A 121 8.64 0.36 10.28
CA THR A 121 8.01 0.56 8.97
C THR A 121 6.78 -0.32 8.74
N GLY A 122 6.75 -1.54 9.28
CA GLY A 122 5.60 -2.46 9.17
C GLY A 122 4.36 -2.01 9.93
N VAL A 123 4.48 -1.06 10.84
CA VAL A 123 3.34 -0.45 11.56
C VAL A 123 2.84 0.78 10.81
N PHE A 124 3.72 1.56 10.18
CA PHE A 124 3.36 2.80 9.49
C PHE A 124 2.75 2.59 8.10
N ILE A 125 3.13 1.52 7.38
CA ILE A 125 2.62 1.26 6.01
C ILE A 125 1.09 1.34 5.93
N PRO A 126 0.31 0.62 6.78
CA PRO A 126 -1.15 0.70 6.72
C PRO A 126 -1.69 2.09 7.05
N HIS A 127 -1.06 2.83 7.97
CA HIS A 127 -1.51 4.17 8.34
C HIS A 127 -1.34 5.17 7.20
N VAL A 128 -0.20 5.13 6.50
CA VAL A 128 0.05 5.99 5.35
C VAL A 128 -0.92 5.66 4.20
N MET A 129 -1.15 4.37 3.94
CA MET A 129 -2.14 3.92 2.96
C MET A 129 -3.55 4.40 3.33
N MET A 130 -3.96 4.22 4.59
CA MET A 130 -5.27 4.67 5.07
C MET A 130 -5.45 6.17 4.96
N MET A 131 -4.42 6.96 5.28
CA MET A 131 -4.45 8.41 5.11
C MET A 131 -4.67 8.78 3.64
N GLY A 132 -3.94 8.15 2.72
CA GLY A 132 -4.13 8.36 1.28
C GLY A 132 -5.54 7.98 0.81
N LEU A 133 -6.06 6.84 1.25
CA LEU A 133 -7.40 6.38 0.92
C LEU A 133 -8.48 7.34 1.44
N MET A 134 -8.35 7.82 2.67
CA MET A 134 -9.27 8.79 3.26
C MET A 134 -9.33 10.10 2.45
N LEU A 135 -8.19 10.59 1.95
CA LEU A 135 -8.17 11.77 1.08
C LEU A 135 -8.89 11.52 -0.25
N VAL A 136 -8.70 10.35 -0.87
CA VAL A 136 -9.42 10.00 -2.11
C VAL A 136 -10.91 9.84 -1.86
N VAL A 137 -11.31 9.21 -0.74
CA VAL A 137 -12.73 9.09 -0.34
C VAL A 137 -13.35 10.46 -0.10
N ALA A 138 -12.65 11.37 0.58
CA ALA A 138 -13.12 12.74 0.77
C ALA A 138 -13.31 13.44 -0.59
N ALA A 139 -12.31 13.36 -1.48
CA ALA A 139 -12.41 13.92 -2.82
C ALA A 139 -13.53 13.29 -3.67
N PHE A 140 -13.87 12.03 -3.42
CA PHE A 140 -15.01 11.35 -4.02
C PHE A 140 -16.33 11.92 -3.53
N VAL A 141 -16.52 12.03 -2.22
CA VAL A 141 -17.73 12.61 -1.61
C VAL A 141 -17.94 14.05 -2.10
N ILE A 142 -16.88 14.85 -2.16
CA ILE A 142 -16.96 16.22 -2.66
C ILE A 142 -17.29 16.23 -4.17
N GLY A 143 -16.80 15.26 -4.96
CA GLY A 143 -17.20 15.10 -6.35
C GLY A 143 -18.69 14.79 -6.53
N LEU A 144 -19.28 14.01 -5.61
CA LEU A 144 -20.73 13.77 -5.59
C LEU A 144 -21.51 15.05 -5.23
N ILE A 145 -21.02 15.82 -4.25
CA ILE A 145 -21.61 17.11 -3.89
C ILE A 145 -21.55 18.06 -5.08
N GLN A 146 -20.40 18.14 -5.77
CA GLN A 146 -20.24 18.96 -6.96
C GLN A 146 -21.25 18.56 -8.06
N ALA A 147 -21.44 17.25 -8.29
CA ALA A 147 -22.42 16.76 -9.26
C ALA A 147 -23.87 17.16 -8.90
N ALA A 148 -24.22 17.11 -7.61
CA ALA A 148 -25.53 17.55 -7.12
C ALA A 148 -25.73 19.05 -7.29
N VAL A 149 -24.74 19.87 -6.91
CA VAL A 149 -24.81 21.33 -7.09
C VAL A 149 -24.95 21.70 -8.58
N ILE A 150 -24.20 21.05 -9.47
CA ILE A 150 -24.36 21.27 -10.93
C ILE A 150 -25.77 20.94 -11.39
N SER A 151 -26.40 19.91 -10.82
CA SER A 151 -27.76 19.51 -11.20
C SER A 151 -28.82 20.53 -10.81
N ASP A 152 -28.57 21.37 -9.80
CA ASP A 152 -29.49 22.42 -9.35
C ASP A 152 -29.33 23.73 -10.15
N ILE A 153 -28.23 23.89 -10.90
CA ILE A 153 -28.03 25.09 -11.73
C ILE A 153 -28.89 24.97 -13.00
N PRO A 154 -29.68 26.01 -13.34
CA PRO A 154 -30.45 26.04 -14.58
C PRO A 154 -29.56 25.81 -15.81
N ALA A 155 -29.99 24.92 -16.70
CA ALA A 155 -29.18 24.47 -17.83
C ALA A 155 -28.82 25.63 -18.79
N ASP A 156 -29.76 26.53 -19.04
CA ASP A 156 -29.57 27.75 -19.82
C ASP A 156 -28.55 28.71 -19.18
N ALA A 157 -28.52 28.80 -17.85
CA ALA A 157 -27.55 29.60 -17.13
C ALA A 157 -26.14 28.99 -17.11
N LEU A 158 -26.02 27.65 -17.17
CA LEU A 158 -24.73 26.97 -17.38
C LEU A 158 -24.19 27.20 -18.79
N ALA A 159 -25.05 27.20 -19.81
CA ALA A 159 -24.69 27.46 -21.19
C ALA A 159 -24.27 28.93 -21.42
N GLU A 160 -24.90 29.86 -20.72
CA GLU A 160 -24.58 31.28 -20.76
C GLU A 160 -24.29 31.83 -19.36
N PRO A 161 -23.05 31.68 -18.85
CA PRO A 161 -22.68 32.08 -17.49
C PRO A 161 -22.93 33.57 -17.18
N ALA A 162 -23.00 34.43 -18.19
CA ALA A 162 -23.33 35.84 -18.04
C ALA A 162 -24.77 36.08 -17.52
N ARG A 163 -25.66 35.09 -17.62
CA ARG A 163 -27.04 35.16 -17.11
C ARG A 163 -27.17 34.70 -15.65
N LEU A 164 -26.10 34.17 -15.05
CA LEU A 164 -26.13 33.70 -13.66
C LEU A 164 -26.40 34.87 -12.71
N GLN A 165 -27.37 34.69 -11.82
CA GLN A 165 -27.79 35.70 -10.84
C GLN A 165 -28.25 35.01 -9.55
N GLY A 166 -28.13 35.70 -8.42
CA GLY A 166 -28.59 35.19 -7.13
C GLY A 166 -27.89 33.88 -6.74
N GLN A 167 -28.69 32.87 -6.38
CA GLN A 167 -28.19 31.58 -5.88
C GLN A 167 -27.40 30.79 -6.94
N SER A 168 -27.82 30.79 -8.20
CA SER A 168 -27.12 30.04 -9.25
C SER A 168 -25.70 30.55 -9.52
N LEU A 169 -25.46 31.85 -9.33
CA LEU A 169 -24.12 32.43 -9.37
C LEU A 169 -23.24 31.95 -8.21
N ALA A 170 -23.80 31.85 -7.01
CA ALA A 170 -23.10 31.32 -5.83
C ALA A 170 -22.78 29.82 -5.98
N ASP A 171 -23.72 29.05 -6.51
CA ASP A 171 -23.55 27.62 -6.78
C ASP A 171 -22.48 27.38 -7.86
N PHE A 172 -22.50 28.16 -8.94
CA PHE A 172 -21.47 28.11 -9.97
C PHE A 172 -20.09 28.46 -9.40
N GLY A 173 -19.98 29.52 -8.60
CA GLY A 173 -18.75 29.90 -7.90
C GLY A 173 -18.23 28.78 -7.00
N THR A 174 -19.13 28.09 -6.29
CA THR A 174 -18.80 26.95 -5.43
C THR A 174 -18.25 25.77 -6.24
N VAL A 175 -18.91 25.42 -7.35
CA VAL A 175 -18.45 24.36 -8.27
C VAL A 175 -17.06 24.66 -8.81
N GLN A 176 -16.81 25.90 -9.24
CA GLN A 176 -15.51 26.33 -9.74
C GLN A 176 -14.43 26.28 -8.66
N ALA A 177 -14.73 26.77 -7.45
CA ALA A 177 -13.80 26.72 -6.33
C ALA A 177 -13.42 25.28 -5.98
N MET A 178 -14.39 24.37 -5.91
CA MET A 178 -14.15 22.93 -5.69
C MET A 178 -13.26 22.33 -6.78
N ALA A 179 -13.49 22.67 -8.05
CA ALA A 179 -12.74 22.13 -9.18
C ALA A 179 -11.23 22.43 -9.09
N GLN A 180 -10.84 23.60 -8.55
CA GLN A 180 -9.43 24.01 -8.49
C GLN A 180 -8.56 23.11 -7.58
N TRP A 181 -9.11 22.60 -6.48
CA TRP A 181 -8.33 21.81 -5.51
C TRP A 181 -8.68 20.32 -5.50
N LEU A 182 -9.80 19.91 -6.10
CA LEU A 182 -10.18 18.49 -6.18
C LEU A 182 -9.16 17.65 -6.95
N GLY A 183 -8.64 18.15 -8.07
CA GLY A 183 -7.59 17.47 -8.84
C GLY A 183 -6.34 17.20 -7.99
N PRO A 184 -5.72 18.25 -7.42
CA PRO A 184 -4.60 18.12 -6.50
C PRO A 184 -4.87 17.19 -5.30
N LEU A 185 -6.06 17.27 -4.68
CA LEU A 185 -6.40 16.43 -3.53
C LEU A 185 -6.43 14.93 -3.87
N ARG A 186 -7.01 14.57 -5.02
CA ARG A 186 -7.04 13.19 -5.52
C ARG A 186 -5.64 12.66 -5.78
N LEU A 187 -4.80 13.48 -6.41
CA LEU A 187 -3.40 13.12 -6.69
C LEU A 187 -2.58 12.98 -5.41
N LEU A 188 -2.79 13.84 -4.42
CA LEU A 188 -2.15 13.74 -3.11
C LEU A 188 -2.54 12.43 -2.40
N GLY A 189 -3.83 12.07 -2.44
CA GLY A 189 -4.31 10.80 -1.89
C GLY A 189 -3.66 9.59 -2.55
N LEU A 190 -3.58 9.56 -3.89
CA LEU A 190 -2.88 8.50 -4.62
C LEU A 190 -1.37 8.49 -4.33
N ALA A 191 -0.73 9.65 -4.24
CA ALA A 191 0.70 9.76 -3.94
C ALA A 191 1.03 9.14 -2.58
N LEU A 192 0.20 9.36 -1.56
CA LEU A 192 0.37 8.72 -0.26
C LEU A 192 0.25 7.19 -0.33
N ILE A 193 -0.67 6.67 -1.16
CA ILE A 193 -0.78 5.23 -1.37
C ILE A 193 0.49 4.70 -2.07
N PHE A 194 1.00 5.38 -3.10
CA PHE A 194 2.28 5.02 -3.72
C PHE A 194 3.45 5.05 -2.73
N VAL A 195 3.52 6.05 -1.85
CA VAL A 195 4.51 6.10 -0.77
C VAL A 195 4.40 4.88 0.13
N SER A 196 3.19 4.45 0.48
CA SER A 196 2.98 3.23 1.28
C SER A 196 3.49 1.97 0.57
N ILE A 197 3.31 1.87 -0.75
CA ILE A 197 3.82 0.77 -1.58
C ILE A 197 5.35 0.75 -1.56
N VAL A 198 6.00 1.90 -1.76
CA VAL A 198 7.46 2.02 -1.72
C VAL A 198 8.01 1.61 -0.34
N LEU A 199 7.35 2.02 0.75
CA LEU A 199 7.71 1.62 2.11
C LEU A 199 7.56 0.10 2.32
N ALA A 200 6.51 -0.51 1.75
CA ALA A 200 6.30 -1.95 1.80
C ALA A 200 7.41 -2.70 1.05
N LEU A 201 7.72 -2.31 -0.19
CA LEU A 201 8.80 -2.90 -0.98
C LEU A 201 10.16 -2.77 -0.28
N ARG A 202 10.47 -1.60 0.28
CA ARG A 202 11.71 -1.40 1.06
C ARG A 202 11.78 -2.33 2.27
N THR A 203 10.65 -2.62 2.90
CA THR A 203 10.56 -3.55 4.03
C THR A 203 10.76 -5.00 3.57
N ILE A 204 10.22 -5.38 2.42
CA ILE A 204 10.45 -6.70 1.79
C ILE A 204 11.95 -6.91 1.52
N ILE A 205 12.61 -5.94 0.87
CA ILE A 205 14.06 -6.02 0.56
C ILE A 205 14.86 -6.27 1.83
N ARG A 206 14.62 -5.48 2.88
CA ARG A 206 15.30 -5.65 4.18
C ARG A 206 15.07 -7.03 4.79
N ALA A 207 13.85 -7.56 4.69
CA ALA A 207 13.53 -8.88 5.22
C ALA A 207 14.29 -9.99 4.47
N ILE A 208 14.35 -9.91 3.14
CA ILE A 208 15.07 -10.90 2.31
C ILE A 208 16.58 -10.83 2.57
N THR A 209 17.17 -9.63 2.63
CA THR A 209 18.61 -9.49 2.90
C THR A 209 18.99 -10.05 4.26
N PHE A 210 18.18 -9.80 5.29
CA PHE A 210 18.40 -10.37 6.62
C PHE A 210 18.34 -11.90 6.60
N GLN A 211 17.36 -12.47 5.89
CA GLN A 211 17.21 -13.91 5.77
C GLN A 211 18.40 -14.55 5.05
N ALA A 212 18.88 -13.93 3.97
CA ALA A 212 20.05 -14.39 3.24
C ALA A 212 21.29 -14.43 4.16
N GLN A 213 21.56 -13.35 4.89
CA GLN A 213 22.68 -13.27 5.84
C GLN A 213 22.60 -14.37 6.91
N ARG A 214 21.41 -14.58 7.49
CA ARG A 214 21.24 -15.59 8.54
C ARG A 214 21.48 -17.01 8.03
N VAL A 215 21.11 -17.31 6.78
CA VAL A 215 21.39 -18.62 6.17
C VAL A 215 22.90 -18.84 5.98
N TYR A 216 23.65 -17.82 5.57
CA TYR A 216 25.11 -17.91 5.47
C TYR A 216 25.77 -18.14 6.83
N GLU A 217 25.36 -17.40 7.86
CA GLU A 217 25.86 -17.58 9.24
C GLU A 217 25.64 -19.01 9.74
N LEU A 218 24.43 -19.56 9.56
CA LEU A 218 24.10 -20.92 9.98
C LEU A 218 24.90 -21.99 9.21
N ALA A 219 25.17 -21.74 7.93
CA ALA A 219 26.01 -22.62 7.13
C ALA A 219 27.46 -22.63 7.64
N ASP A 220 28.01 -21.47 8.00
CA ASP A 220 29.36 -21.35 8.55
C ASP A 220 29.47 -21.90 9.97
N GLU A 221 28.49 -21.66 10.84
CA GLU A 221 28.39 -22.26 12.18
C GLU A 221 28.39 -23.81 12.09
N ARG A 222 27.61 -24.37 11.15
CA ARG A 222 27.59 -25.82 10.92
C ARG A 222 28.91 -26.35 10.36
N ARG A 223 29.56 -25.63 9.44
CA ARG A 223 30.90 -26.02 8.94
C ARG A 223 31.92 -26.03 10.06
N ALA A 224 31.94 -24.99 10.89
CA ALA A 224 32.84 -24.90 12.04
C ALA A 224 32.58 -26.03 13.05
N ALA A 225 31.31 -26.34 13.35
CA ALA A 225 30.93 -27.44 14.22
C ALA A 225 31.34 -28.81 13.64
N GLY A 226 31.10 -29.05 12.35
CA GLY A 226 31.54 -30.28 11.66
C GLY A 226 33.06 -30.44 11.66
N TRP A 227 33.80 -29.35 11.52
CA TRP A 227 35.26 -29.35 11.62
C TRP A 227 35.75 -29.66 13.04
N SER A 228 35.03 -29.22 14.07
CA SER A 228 35.34 -29.54 15.47
C SER A 228 35.04 -30.99 15.84
N ALA A 229 34.03 -31.61 15.21
CA ALA A 229 33.70 -33.03 15.42
C ALA A 229 34.67 -33.99 14.69
N GLN A 230 35.33 -33.52 13.63
CA GLN A 230 36.30 -34.31 12.85
C GLN A 230 37.76 -34.12 13.28
N ARG A 231 38.08 -33.19 14.19
CA ARG A 231 39.41 -33.19 14.80
C ARG A 231 39.50 -34.41 15.72
N PRO A 232 40.34 -35.42 15.41
CA PRO A 232 40.70 -36.37 16.45
C PRO A 232 41.25 -35.55 17.60
N ALA A 233 40.79 -35.84 18.82
CA ALA A 233 41.40 -35.29 20.00
C ALA A 233 42.90 -35.57 19.87
N THR A 234 43.70 -34.55 19.60
CA THR A 234 45.15 -34.66 19.67
C THR A 234 45.50 -34.79 21.15
N SER A 235 45.18 -35.94 21.72
CA SER A 235 45.71 -36.41 22.99
C SER A 235 47.21 -36.59 22.75
N GLY A 236 47.99 -35.62 23.22
CA GLY A 236 49.37 -35.89 23.63
C GLY A 236 50.48 -35.67 22.61
N TRP A 237 50.42 -34.68 21.73
CA TRP A 237 51.69 -34.15 21.18
C TRP A 237 52.30 -33.16 22.18
N GLN A 238 52.93 -33.71 23.22
CA GLN A 238 53.92 -32.96 24.00
C GLN A 238 55.20 -32.88 23.16
N PRO A 239 55.73 -31.69 22.86
CA PRO A 239 57.04 -31.59 22.23
C PRO A 239 58.06 -32.25 23.17
N GLN A 240 58.61 -33.40 22.76
CA GLN A 240 59.78 -33.98 23.42
C GLN A 240 60.92 -32.97 23.26
N SER A 241 61.18 -32.20 24.32
CA SER A 241 62.38 -31.39 24.46
C SER A 241 63.58 -32.33 24.44
N ARG A 242 64.23 -32.48 23.28
CA ARG A 242 65.51 -33.17 23.17
C ARG A 242 66.54 -32.40 24.02
N PRO A 243 67.20 -33.03 25.01
CA PRO A 243 68.30 -32.38 25.71
C PRO A 243 69.45 -32.17 24.71
N TYR A 244 69.87 -30.92 24.56
CA TYR A 244 71.14 -30.58 23.95
C TYR A 244 72.25 -31.20 24.79
N ALA A 245 72.87 -32.26 24.30
CA ALA A 245 74.13 -32.74 24.83
C ALA A 245 75.23 -31.80 24.32
N ALA A 246 75.77 -30.98 25.22
CA ALA A 246 77.01 -30.27 24.99
C ALA A 246 78.17 -31.27 24.95
N ARG A 247 78.86 -31.35 23.81
CA ARG A 247 80.27 -31.73 23.69
C ARG A 247 80.89 -30.92 22.58
#